data_AF-A0A7S0Q4T8-F1
#
_entry.id   AF-A0A7S0Q4T8-F1
#
_cell.length_a   1.000
_cell.length_b   1.000
_cell.length_c   1.000
_cell.angle_alpha   90.00
_cell.angle_beta   90.00
_cell.angle_gamma   90.00
#
_symmetry.space_group_name_H-M   'P 1'
#
loop_
_entity.id
_entity.type
_entity.pdbx_description
1 polymer ?
#
loop_
_entity_poly.entity_id
_entity_poly.type
_entity_poly.pdbx_seq_one_letter_code
_entity_poly.pdbx_strand_id
1 'polypeptide(L)'
;GAPAAAPPPPLPHGEMLGSTVELPNCAVCLERLDPNISGIFTILCNHTFHTDCLRRWRDSSCPVCRHVQEDTSSATECSLCANSEHLWICVVCGHVGCG
;
A
#
# COMPACT_ATOMS: atom_id res chain seq x y z
N GLY A 1 59.57 -5.62 -34.06
CA GLY A 1 58.30 -6.36 -33.93
C GLY A 1 57.59 -5.83 -32.72
N ALA A 2 56.37 -5.30 -32.89
CA ALA A 2 55.56 -4.81 -31.79
C ALA A 2 54.99 -6.00 -30.97
N PRO A 3 54.85 -5.88 -29.64
CA PRO A 3 54.25 -6.94 -28.84
C PRO A 3 52.77 -7.09 -29.19
N ALA A 4 52.34 -8.34 -29.34
CA ALA A 4 50.94 -8.69 -29.51
C ALA A 4 50.15 -8.19 -28.29
N ALA A 5 49.18 -7.30 -28.54
CA ALA A 5 48.25 -6.86 -27.51
C ALA A 5 47.49 -8.07 -26.96
N ALA A 6 47.49 -8.22 -25.64
CA ALA A 6 46.73 -9.27 -24.97
C ALA A 6 45.22 -9.10 -25.26
N PRO A 7 44.44 -10.20 -25.33
CA PRO A 7 43.00 -10.12 -25.52
C PRO A 7 42.34 -9.45 -24.31
N PRO A 8 41.23 -8.70 -24.50
CA PRO A 8 40.52 -8.06 -23.41
C PRO A 8 39.93 -9.11 -22.45
N PRO A 9 39.81 -8.79 -21.15
CA PRO A 9 39.19 -9.69 -20.18
C PRO A 9 37.71 -9.94 -20.55
N PRO A 10 37.14 -11.12 -20.21
CA PRO A 10 35.73 -11.39 -20.44
C PRO A 10 34.88 -10.41 -19.62
N LEU A 11 33.96 -9.73 -20.29
CA LEU A 11 32.99 -8.85 -19.64
C LEU A 11 32.13 -9.68 -18.66
N PRO A 12 31.78 -9.15 -17.48
CA PRO A 12 30.84 -9.84 -16.60
C PRO A 12 29.51 -10.02 -17.32
N HIS A 13 28.92 -11.18 -17.13
CA HIS A 13 27.70 -11.58 -17.81
C HIS A 13 26.53 -10.71 -17.31
N GLY A 14 25.97 -9.91 -18.22
CA GLY A 14 24.58 -9.49 -18.16
C GLY A 14 24.22 -8.50 -17.05
N GLU A 15 24.74 -7.28 -17.13
CA GLU A 15 24.05 -6.13 -16.53
C GLU A 15 22.97 -5.64 -17.50
N MET A 16 21.85 -6.38 -17.55
CA MET A 16 20.58 -5.70 -17.77
C MET A 16 20.37 -4.85 -16.51
N LEU A 17 20.25 -3.53 -16.66
CA LEU A 17 19.75 -2.65 -15.60
C LEU A 17 18.29 -3.01 -15.28
N GLY A 18 18.09 -4.17 -14.66
CA GLY A 18 16.96 -4.37 -13.78
C GLY A 18 17.28 -3.54 -12.55
N SER A 19 16.63 -2.39 -12.43
CA SER A 19 16.49 -1.72 -11.15
C SER A 19 15.91 -2.75 -10.17
N THR A 20 16.77 -3.45 -9.42
CA THR A 20 16.33 -4.28 -8.30
C THR A 20 15.96 -3.31 -7.19
N VAL A 21 14.79 -2.69 -7.33
CA VAL A 21 14.20 -1.88 -6.26
C VAL A 21 14.06 -2.82 -5.08
N GLU A 22 14.80 -2.54 -4.02
CA GLU A 22 14.72 -3.32 -2.79
C GLU A 22 13.33 -3.10 -2.21
N LEU A 23 12.46 -4.09 -2.44
CA LEU A 23 11.09 -4.06 -1.96
C LEU A 23 11.09 -4.17 -0.43
N PRO A 24 10.29 -3.35 0.27
CA PRO A 24 10.16 -3.48 1.71
C PRO A 24 9.61 -4.86 2.09
N ASN A 25 9.84 -5.28 3.33
CA ASN A 25 9.26 -6.49 3.88
C ASN A 25 7.95 -6.19 4.62
N CYS A 26 7.01 -7.12 4.59
CA CYS A 26 5.81 -7.06 5.40
C CYS A 26 6.18 -7.14 6.89
N ALA A 27 5.83 -6.15 7.70
CA ALA A 27 6.18 -6.16 9.12
C ALA A 27 5.45 -7.24 9.96
N VAL A 28 4.48 -7.95 9.36
CA VAL A 28 3.71 -9.03 10.01
C VAL A 28 4.36 -10.41 9.78
N CYS A 29 4.67 -10.76 8.53
CA CYS A 29 5.26 -12.07 8.18
C CYS A 29 6.77 -12.02 7.86
N LEU A 30 7.35 -10.81 7.76
CA LEU A 30 8.75 -10.54 7.43
C LEU A 30 9.17 -10.95 6.00
N GLU A 31 8.23 -11.35 5.15
CA GLU A 31 8.48 -11.68 3.74
C GLU A 31 8.46 -10.43 2.84
N ARG A 32 8.99 -10.56 1.62
CA ARG A 32 9.02 -9.47 0.62
C ARG A 32 7.59 -9.04 0.25
N LEU A 33 7.39 -7.74 0.19
CA LEU A 33 6.09 -7.13 -0.09
C LEU A 33 5.93 -6.87 -1.60
N ASP A 34 5.52 -7.89 -2.37
CA ASP A 34 5.49 -7.83 -3.83
C ASP A 34 4.06 -7.71 -4.41
N PRO A 35 3.68 -6.54 -4.97
CA PRO A 35 2.34 -6.34 -5.51
C PRO A 35 2.01 -7.23 -6.72
N ASN A 36 3.02 -7.83 -7.38
CA ASN A 36 2.79 -8.72 -8.52
C ASN A 36 2.46 -10.15 -8.08
N ILE A 37 2.81 -10.52 -6.83
CA ILE A 37 2.69 -11.89 -6.31
C ILE A 37 1.53 -11.97 -5.32
N SER A 38 1.42 -10.98 -4.44
CA SER A 38 0.44 -10.95 -3.36
C SER A 38 -0.31 -9.63 -3.36
N GLY A 39 -1.56 -9.68 -2.91
CA GLY A 39 -2.29 -8.45 -2.64
C GLY A 39 -1.56 -7.64 -1.57
N ILE A 40 -1.34 -6.36 -1.85
CA ILE A 40 -0.82 -5.40 -0.88
C ILE A 40 -1.91 -4.42 -0.50
N PHE A 41 -1.92 -4.00 0.75
CA PHE A 41 -2.87 -3.03 1.27
C PHE A 41 -2.13 -1.97 2.10
N THR A 42 -2.37 -0.71 1.77
CA THR A 42 -1.83 0.45 2.50
C THR A 42 -2.95 1.06 3.34
N ILE A 43 -2.71 1.23 4.63
CA ILE A 43 -3.69 1.78 5.58
C ILE A 43 -3.52 3.30 5.79
N LEU A 44 -4.42 3.95 6.54
CA LEU A 44 -4.48 5.42 6.69
C LEU A 44 -3.17 6.09 7.16
N CYS A 45 -2.32 5.37 7.90
CA CYS A 45 -1.03 5.87 8.36
C CYS A 45 0.12 5.64 7.35
N ASN A 46 -0.17 5.27 6.10
CA ASN A 46 0.78 5.00 5.02
C ASN A 46 1.78 3.85 5.31
N HIS A 47 1.34 2.81 6.03
CA HIS A 47 2.09 1.55 6.14
C HIS A 47 1.43 0.49 5.27
N THR A 48 2.24 -0.33 4.59
CA THR A 48 1.77 -1.33 3.64
C THR A 48 2.07 -2.73 4.14
N PHE A 49 1.10 -3.62 3.97
CA PHE A 49 1.16 -5.02 4.38
C PHE A 49 0.57 -5.90 3.29
N HIS A 50 0.82 -7.22 3.35
CA HIS A 50 0.00 -8.14 2.56
C HIS A 50 -1.45 -8.09 3.03
N THR A 51 -2.39 -8.14 2.09
CA THR A 51 -3.82 -8.08 2.39
C THR A 51 -4.22 -9.19 3.37
N ASP A 52 -3.68 -10.40 3.19
CA ASP A 52 -3.90 -11.53 4.12
C ASP A 52 -3.30 -11.32 5.50
N CYS A 53 -2.11 -10.70 5.59
CA CYS A 53 -1.46 -10.40 6.86
C CYS A 53 -2.27 -9.38 7.66
N LEU A 54 -2.72 -8.31 7.00
CA LEU A 54 -3.54 -7.29 7.64
C LEU A 54 -4.92 -7.83 8.01
N ARG A 55 -5.53 -8.68 7.18
CA ARG A 55 -6.85 -9.26 7.46
C ARG A 55 -6.86 -10.23 8.66
N ARG A 56 -5.73 -10.89 8.93
CA ARG A 56 -5.55 -11.76 10.11
C ARG A 56 -5.21 -10.98 11.38
N TRP A 57 -4.76 -9.74 11.23
CA TRP A 57 -4.49 -8.86 12.36
C TRP A 57 -5.81 -8.54 13.07
N ARG A 58 -5.86 -8.73 14.39
CA ARG A 58 -7.13 -8.68 15.15
C ARG A 58 -7.60 -7.28 15.51
N ASP A 59 -6.69 -6.31 15.57
CA ASP A 59 -6.99 -4.95 16.01
C ASP A 59 -7.07 -4.02 14.81
N SER A 60 -7.89 -2.96 14.86
CA SER A 60 -7.87 -1.89 13.85
C SER A 60 -6.58 -1.05 13.92
N SER A 61 -5.55 -1.45 14.66
CA SER A 61 -4.32 -0.68 14.83
C SER A 61 -3.23 -1.07 13.84
N CYS A 62 -2.43 -0.09 13.40
CA CYS A 62 -1.25 -0.34 12.58
C CYS A 62 -0.19 -1.15 13.37
N PRO A 63 0.30 -2.28 12.85
CA PRO A 63 1.39 -3.05 13.46
C PRO A 63 2.70 -2.28 13.65
N VAL A 64 2.93 -1.23 12.85
CA VAL A 64 4.18 -0.46 12.84
C VAL A 64 4.11 0.73 13.80
N CYS A 65 3.10 1.58 13.67
CA CYS A 65 3.02 2.84 14.42
C CYS A 65 1.89 2.92 15.45
N ARG A 66 1.08 1.85 15.60
CA ARG A 66 -0.09 1.78 16.49
C ARG A 66 -1.20 2.80 16.21
N HIS A 67 -1.15 3.51 15.09
CA HIS A 67 -2.26 4.35 14.65
C HIS A 67 -3.50 3.48 14.44
N VAL A 68 -4.57 3.78 15.18
CA VAL A 68 -5.85 3.09 15.07
C VAL A 68 -6.54 3.59 13.81
N GLN A 69 -6.88 2.67 12.91
CA GLN A 69 -7.84 2.91 11.85
C GLN A 69 -9.16 3.21 12.55
N GLU A 70 -9.57 4.47 12.57
CA GLU A 70 -10.93 4.79 12.97
C GLU A 70 -11.85 4.16 11.93
N ASP A 71 -12.55 3.12 12.34
CA ASP A 71 -13.66 2.58 11.59
C ASP A 71 -14.70 3.70 11.56
N THR A 72 -14.69 4.53 10.52
CA THR A 72 -15.73 5.52 10.25
C THR A 72 -17.00 4.77 9.81
N SER A 73 -17.47 3.83 10.63
CA SER A 73 -18.84 3.34 10.64
C SER A 73 -19.75 4.33 11.38
N SER A 74 -19.33 5.59 11.55
CA SER A 74 -20.30 6.67 11.65
C SER A 74 -21.06 6.68 10.33
N ALA A 75 -22.25 6.08 10.34
CA ALA A 75 -23.11 6.05 9.18
C ALA A 75 -23.21 7.47 8.60
N THR A 76 -22.96 7.60 7.31
CA THR A 76 -23.24 8.87 6.63
C THR A 76 -24.74 9.09 6.74
N GLU A 77 -25.15 10.18 7.40
CA GLU A 77 -26.54 10.45 7.77
C GLU A 77 -26.94 11.86 7.32
N CYS A 78 -28.23 12.04 6.99
CA CYS A 78 -28.77 13.34 6.68
C CYS A 78 -28.62 14.29 7.87
N SER A 79 -28.09 15.49 7.62
CA SER A 79 -27.80 16.50 8.65
C SER A 79 -29.06 17.01 9.37
N LEU A 80 -30.26 16.75 8.85
CA LEU A 80 -31.53 17.25 9.38
C LEU A 80 -32.37 16.17 10.08
N CYS A 81 -32.34 14.93 9.59
CA CYS A 81 -33.24 13.87 10.07
C CYS A 81 -32.54 12.56 10.42
N ALA A 82 -31.20 12.50 10.29
CA ALA A 82 -30.40 11.30 10.51
C ALA A 82 -30.78 10.08 9.65
N ASN A 83 -31.56 10.25 8.57
CA ASN A 83 -31.83 9.15 7.64
C ASN A 83 -30.52 8.71 6.96
N SER A 84 -30.36 7.41 6.73
CA SER A 84 -29.20 6.83 6.03
C SER A 84 -29.51 6.36 4.60
N GLU A 85 -30.76 6.53 4.14
CA GLU A 85 -31.19 6.14 2.79
C GLU A 85 -31.34 7.35 1.86
N HIS A 86 -31.17 7.14 0.55
CA HIS A 86 -31.34 8.18 -0.49
C HIS A 86 -30.54 9.46 -0.19
N LEU A 87 -29.28 9.29 0.17
CA LEU A 87 -28.39 10.37 0.54
C LEU A 87 -27.77 11.06 -0.68
N TRP A 88 -27.53 12.36 -0.54
CA TRP A 88 -26.72 13.13 -1.46
C TRP A 88 -25.77 14.04 -0.67
N ILE A 89 -24.63 14.36 -1.27
CA ILE A 89 -23.64 15.29 -0.71
C ILE A 89 -23.44 16.46 -1.67
N CYS A 90 -23.49 17.68 -1.14
CA CYS A 90 -23.15 18.86 -1.91
C CYS A 90 -21.63 18.93 -2.11
N VAL A 91 -21.14 18.72 -3.33
CA VAL A 91 -19.70 18.81 -3.63
C VAL A 91 -19.13 20.23 -3.50
N VAL A 92 -19.98 21.24 -3.35
CA VAL A 92 -19.56 22.64 -3.15
C VAL A 92 -19.37 22.97 -1.67
N CYS A 93 -20.24 22.47 -0.78
CA CYS A 93 -20.24 22.86 0.64
C CYS A 93 -20.15 21.71 1.65
N GLY A 94 -20.17 20.46 1.19
CA GLY A 94 -20.09 19.26 2.06
C GLY A 94 -21.38 18.92 2.81
N HIS A 95 -22.48 19.65 2.61
CA HIS A 95 -23.77 19.31 3.26
C HIS A 95 -24.27 17.94 2.79
N VAL A 96 -24.61 17.07 3.74
CA VAL A 96 -25.23 15.75 3.50
C VAL A 96 -26.73 15.86 3.77
N GLY A 97 -27.54 15.60 2.74
CA GLY A 97 -29.00 15.60 2.79
C GLY A 97 -29.59 14.27 2.32
N CYS A 98 -30.92 14.11 2.44
CA CYS A 98 -31.66 12.97 1.92
C CYS A 98 -32.90 13.41 1.12
N GLY A 99 -33.36 12.58 0.19
CA GLY A 99 -34.58 12.81 -0.58
C GLY A 99 -34.44 12.50 -2.07
#